data_AF-A0A962YEL5-F1
#
_entry.id   AF-A0A962YEL5-F1
#
_cell.length_a   1.000
_cell.length_b   1.000
_cell.length_c   1.000
_cell.angle_alpha   90.00
_cell.angle_beta   90.00
_cell.angle_gamma   90.00
#
_symmetry.space_group_name_H-M   'P 1'
#
loop_
_entity.id
_entity.type
_entity.pdbx_description
1 polymer ?
#
loop_
_entity_poly.entity_id
_entity_poly.type
_entity_poly.pdbx_seq_one_letter_code
_entity_poly.pdbx_strand_id
1 'polypeptide(L)'
;MALKTTSFNQRQLEVLQLVRREGYASIENLAEHFQVTPQTIRRDINDLCEQGLLNRYHGGAGLPPSSVENIAYPARQVLNHDAKQRIGRLTARYIPDHASLFINIGTTTEEVAKALIDHQGLRVITNNLHVATILCSNPSIEVIIAGGLVRNRDRGVIGEATIDFISQFKV
;
A
#
# COMPACT_ATOMS: atom_id res chain seq x y z
N MET A 1 -17.71 3.92 -14.62
CA MET A 1 -16.92 4.96 -13.92
C MET A 1 -15.52 4.39 -13.71
N ALA A 2 -14.58 4.76 -14.57
CA ALA A 2 -13.27 4.11 -14.64
C ALA A 2 -12.42 4.45 -13.41
N LEU A 3 -11.96 3.42 -12.69
CA LEU A 3 -10.91 3.54 -11.69
C LEU A 3 -9.63 3.97 -12.44
N LYS A 4 -9.22 5.23 -12.28
CA LYS A 4 -7.90 5.68 -12.75
C LYS A 4 -6.83 4.96 -11.93
N THR A 5 -6.30 3.86 -12.46
CA THR A 5 -5.02 3.29 -12.00
C THR A 5 -3.95 4.32 -12.28
N THR A 6 -3.64 5.17 -11.30
CA THR A 6 -2.74 6.30 -11.51
C THR A 6 -1.32 5.83 -11.22
N SER A 7 -0.56 5.55 -12.27
CA SER A 7 0.89 5.39 -12.17
C SER A 7 1.51 6.75 -11.84
N PHE A 8 2.20 6.86 -10.71
CA PHE A 8 2.99 8.06 -10.40
C PHE A 8 4.14 8.19 -11.38
N ASN A 9 4.45 9.42 -11.77
CA ASN A 9 5.69 9.68 -12.50
C ASN A 9 6.88 9.71 -11.51
N GLN A 10 8.09 9.58 -12.05
CA GLN A 10 9.32 9.55 -11.25
C GLN A 10 9.46 10.79 -10.35
N ARG A 11 9.12 11.98 -10.86
CA ARG A 11 9.21 13.23 -10.10
C ARG A 11 8.22 13.25 -8.93
N GLN A 12 7.00 12.76 -9.10
CA GLN A 12 6.01 12.65 -8.01
C GLN A 12 6.51 11.74 -6.88
N LEU A 13 7.19 10.63 -7.22
CA LEU A 13 7.81 9.76 -6.24
C LEU A 13 8.96 10.46 -5.50
N GLU A 14 9.79 11.22 -6.20
CA GLU A 14 10.91 11.97 -5.62
C GLU A 14 10.42 13.13 -4.73
N VAL A 15 9.37 13.86 -5.14
CA VAL A 15 8.71 14.89 -4.32
C VAL A 15 8.21 14.27 -3.01
N LEU A 16 7.54 13.12 -3.05
CA LEU A 16 7.09 12.42 -1.84
C LEU A 16 8.24 12.04 -0.92
N GLN A 17 9.37 11.56 -1.48
CA GLN A 17 10.54 11.22 -0.68
C GLN A 17 11.16 12.47 -0.03
N LEU A 18 11.23 13.59 -0.75
CA LEU A 18 11.75 14.86 -0.24
C LEU A 18 10.90 15.36 0.93
N VAL A 19 9.58 15.46 0.74
CA VAL A 19 8.66 15.94 1.78
C VAL A 19 8.64 14.99 2.98
N ARG A 20 8.86 13.68 2.79
CA ARG A 20 9.01 12.74 3.90
C ARG A 20 10.26 12.96 4.72
N ARG A 21 11.38 13.28 4.08
CA ARG A 21 12.65 13.54 4.76
C ARG A 21 12.62 14.86 5.51
N GLU A 22 11.99 15.88 4.94
CA GLU A 22 12.06 17.27 5.41
C GLU A 22 10.78 17.71 6.15
N GLY A 23 9.72 16.91 6.12
CA GLY A 23 8.41 17.18 6.71
C GLY A 23 7.55 18.15 5.91
N TYR A 24 8.18 19.08 5.19
CA TYR A 24 7.56 20.10 4.34
C TYR A 24 8.47 20.44 3.17
N ALA A 25 7.89 20.76 2.01
CA ALA A 25 8.60 21.38 0.90
C ALA A 25 7.77 22.50 0.27
N SER A 26 8.40 23.64 0.00
CA SER A 26 7.77 24.75 -0.73
C SER A 26 7.72 24.45 -2.23
N ILE A 27 6.74 25.04 -2.91
CA ILE A 27 6.59 24.94 -4.35
C ILE A 27 7.83 25.51 -5.05
N GLU A 28 8.38 26.60 -4.53
CA GLU A 28 9.53 27.30 -5.07
C GLU A 28 10.79 26.43 -4.99
N ASN A 29 11.07 25.81 -3.84
CA ASN A 29 12.25 24.96 -3.66
C ASN A 29 12.16 23.70 -4.54
N LEU A 30 10.97 23.10 -4.65
CA LEU A 30 10.75 21.96 -5.52
C LEU A 30 10.91 22.34 -7.00
N ALA A 31 10.42 23.52 -7.40
CA ALA A 31 10.55 23.99 -8.78
C ALA A 31 12.02 24.21 -9.16
N GLU A 32 12.81 24.78 -8.25
CA GLU A 32 14.25 24.95 -8.41
C GLU A 32 14.99 23.60 -8.44
N HIS A 33 14.70 22.71 -7.48
CA HIS A 33 15.35 21.40 -7.37
C HIS A 33 15.13 20.53 -8.60
N PHE A 34 13.91 20.49 -9.13
CA PHE A 34 13.55 19.68 -10.30
C PHE A 34 13.71 20.43 -11.63
N GLN A 35 14.15 21.70 -11.60
CA GLN A 35 14.27 22.57 -12.77
C GLN A 35 12.98 22.63 -13.62
N VAL A 36 11.83 22.77 -12.96
CA VAL A 36 10.51 22.88 -13.60
C VAL A 36 9.80 24.15 -13.14
N THR A 37 8.67 24.46 -13.78
CA THR A 37 7.88 25.63 -13.36
C THR A 37 7.14 25.36 -12.03
N PRO A 38 6.87 26.40 -11.23
CA PRO A 38 5.98 26.30 -10.07
C PRO A 38 4.60 25.72 -10.40
N GLN A 39 4.09 25.95 -11.62
CA GLN A 39 2.82 25.38 -12.07
C GLN A 39 2.89 23.85 -12.18
N THR A 40 3.99 23.31 -12.70
CA THR A 40 4.23 21.86 -12.79
C THR A 40 4.23 21.23 -11.40
N ILE A 41 4.96 21.81 -10.44
CA ILE A 41 4.98 21.34 -9.06
C ILE A 41 3.62 21.45 -8.39
N ARG A 42 2.87 22.54 -8.61
CA ARG A 42 1.50 22.65 -8.08
C ARG A 42 0.61 21.52 -8.58
N ARG A 43 0.72 21.14 -9.85
CA ARG A 43 -0.03 20.01 -10.39
C ARG A 43 0.36 18.70 -9.71
N ASP A 44 1.65 18.42 -9.60
CA ASP A 44 2.12 17.20 -8.93
C ASP A 44 1.67 17.14 -7.47
N ILE A 45 1.83 18.24 -6.72
CA ILE A 45 1.36 18.34 -5.33
C ILE A 45 -0.15 18.13 -5.25
N ASN A 46 -0.93 18.73 -6.15
CA ASN A 46 -2.38 18.56 -6.15
C ASN A 46 -2.75 17.08 -6.38
N ASP A 47 -2.14 16.43 -7.36
CA ASP A 47 -2.36 15.01 -7.64
C ASP A 47 -2.00 14.13 -6.43
N LEU A 48 -0.91 14.46 -5.72
CA LEU A 48 -0.48 13.75 -4.51
C LEU A 48 -1.40 14.01 -3.31
N CYS A 49 -1.92 15.23 -3.16
CA CYS A 49 -2.88 15.60 -2.12
C CYS A 49 -4.25 14.96 -2.35
N GLU A 50 -4.74 14.92 -3.60
CA GLU A 50 -5.99 14.22 -3.97
C GLU A 50 -5.94 12.73 -3.61
N GLN A 51 -4.74 12.15 -3.62
CA GLN A 51 -4.49 10.76 -3.24
C GLN A 51 -4.18 10.58 -1.74
N GLY A 52 -4.25 11.65 -0.95
CA GLY A 52 -3.99 11.64 0.50
C GLY A 52 -2.53 11.36 0.86
N LEU A 53 -1.60 11.57 -0.07
CA LEU A 53 -0.18 11.32 0.12
C LEU A 53 0.56 12.47 0.79
N LEU A 54 0.10 13.69 0.53
CA LEU A 54 0.56 14.94 1.10
C LEU A 54 -0.64 15.75 1.57
N ASN A 55 -0.41 16.73 2.43
CA ASN A 55 -1.36 17.78 2.74
C ASN A 55 -0.85 19.12 2.22
N ARG A 56 -1.79 19.93 1.73
CA ARG A 56 -1.49 21.25 1.22
C ARG A 56 -1.34 22.23 2.38
N TYR A 57 -0.29 23.03 2.32
CA TYR A 57 -0.05 24.15 3.22
C TYR A 57 0.14 25.42 2.38
N HIS A 58 0.09 26.59 3.01
CA HIS A 58 0.37 27.83 2.29
C HIS A 58 1.79 27.78 1.69
N GLY A 59 1.88 27.93 0.37
CA GLY A 59 3.16 27.92 -0.38
C GLY A 59 3.79 26.55 -0.64
N GLY A 60 3.20 25.44 -0.18
CA GLY A 60 3.86 24.14 -0.28
C GLY A 60 3.00 22.94 0.08
N ALA A 61 3.66 21.82 0.34
CA ALA A 61 3.04 20.59 0.81
C ALA A 61 3.88 19.97 1.92
N GLY A 62 3.19 19.34 2.87
CA GLY A 62 3.78 18.67 4.01
C GLY A 62 3.16 17.31 4.22
N LEU A 63 3.72 16.55 5.14
CA LEU A 63 3.12 15.28 5.53
C LEU A 63 1.73 15.50 6.15
N PRO A 64 0.76 14.61 5.89
CA PRO A 64 -0.48 14.60 6.64
C PRO A 64 -0.19 14.51 8.15
N PRO A 65 -0.99 15.15 9.02
CA PRO A 65 -0.82 15.08 10.46
C PRO A 65 -0.68 13.63 10.92
N SER A 66 0.41 13.36 11.63
CA SER A 66 0.81 12.03 12.04
C SER A 66 -0.11 11.49 13.13
N SER A 67 -1.10 10.71 12.74
CA SER A 67 -1.44 9.51 13.49
C SER A 67 -1.24 8.31 12.56
N VAL A 68 -0.67 7.22 13.08
CA VAL A 68 -0.44 5.97 12.34
C VAL A 68 -1.76 5.41 11.76
N GLU A 69 -2.90 5.85 12.29
CA GLU A 69 -4.25 5.56 11.82
C GLU A 69 -4.73 6.39 10.62
N ASN A 70 -4.14 7.57 10.36
CA ASN A 70 -4.62 8.55 9.37
C ASN A 70 -3.79 8.65 8.09
N ILE A 71 -2.71 7.86 7.94
CA ILE A 71 -1.97 7.81 6.67
C ILE A 71 -2.74 6.92 5.69
N ALA A 72 -3.22 7.53 4.59
CA ALA A 72 -3.96 6.85 3.55
C ALA A 72 -3.19 5.62 3.04
N TYR A 73 -3.91 4.58 2.63
CA TYR A 73 -3.31 3.34 2.12
C TYR A 73 -2.27 3.56 1.00
N PRO A 74 -2.52 4.41 -0.03
CA PRO A 74 -1.51 4.67 -1.06
C PRO A 74 -0.21 5.23 -0.47
N ALA A 75 -0.29 6.09 0.55
CA ALA A 75 0.89 6.62 1.22
C ALA A 75 1.64 5.54 1.96
N ARG A 76 0.93 4.65 2.66
CA ARG A 76 1.55 3.50 3.31
C ARG A 76 2.22 2.58 2.29
N GLN A 77 1.67 2.36 1.09
CA GLN A 77 2.31 1.50 0.09
C GLN A 77 3.69 1.99 -0.33
N VAL A 78 3.83 3.31 -0.52
CA VAL A 78 5.10 3.94 -0.91
C VAL A 78 6.01 4.16 0.30
N LEU A 79 5.46 4.24 1.52
CA LEU A 79 6.25 4.49 2.74
C LEU A 79 7.11 3.28 3.09
N ASN A 80 8.43 3.49 3.18
CA ASN A 80 9.41 2.46 3.47
C ASN A 80 9.30 1.25 2.51
N HIS A 81 8.94 1.50 1.25
CA HIS A 81 8.66 0.47 0.27
C HIS A 81 9.80 -0.55 0.15
N ASP A 82 11.04 -0.09 -0.01
CA ASP A 82 12.21 -0.97 -0.13
C ASP A 82 12.42 -1.83 1.11
N ALA A 83 12.19 -1.28 2.31
CA ALA A 83 12.27 -2.05 3.54
C ALA A 83 11.20 -3.14 3.59
N LYS A 84 9.97 -2.83 3.17
CA LYS A 84 8.87 -3.80 3.08
C LYS A 84 9.13 -4.88 2.05
N GLN A 85 9.70 -4.54 0.89
CA GLN A 85 10.13 -5.54 -0.09
C GLN A 85 11.19 -6.47 0.47
N ARG A 86 12.19 -5.94 1.20
CA ARG A 86 13.21 -6.78 1.85
C ARG A 86 12.58 -7.72 2.89
N ILE A 87 11.65 -7.22 3.70
CA ILE A 87 10.87 -8.05 4.64
C ILE A 87 10.11 -9.13 3.87
N GLY A 88 9.37 -8.75 2.82
CA GLY A 88 8.58 -9.67 2.00
C GLY A 88 9.41 -10.84 1.45
N ARG A 89 10.52 -10.52 0.78
CA ARG A 89 11.44 -11.53 0.23
C ARG A 89 12.07 -12.40 1.31
N LEU A 90 12.43 -11.83 2.46
CA LEU A 90 13.02 -12.60 3.56
C LEU A 90 11.99 -13.55 4.17
N THR A 91 10.78 -13.07 4.45
CA THR A 91 9.68 -13.88 4.98
C THR A 91 9.33 -15.03 4.04
N ALA A 92 9.21 -14.76 2.74
CA ALA A 92 8.89 -15.78 1.74
C ALA A 92 9.92 -16.93 1.70
N ARG A 93 11.21 -16.66 1.97
CA ARG A 93 12.25 -17.71 2.04
C ARG A 93 12.09 -18.68 3.20
N TYR A 94 11.41 -18.27 4.28
CA TYR A 94 11.18 -19.12 5.44
C TYR A 94 9.86 -19.90 5.36
N ILE A 95 9.01 -19.58 4.39
CA ILE A 95 7.74 -20.26 4.17
C ILE A 95 7.98 -21.41 3.18
N PRO A 96 7.74 -22.67 3.58
CA PRO A 96 7.83 -23.79 2.65
C PRO A 96 6.63 -23.82 1.70
N ASP A 97 6.80 -24.51 0.57
CA ASP A 97 5.66 -24.90 -0.26
C ASP A 97 4.67 -25.75 0.54
N HIS A 98 3.41 -25.77 0.08
CA HIS A 98 2.30 -26.49 0.72
C HIS A 98 1.94 -25.98 2.14
N ALA A 99 2.45 -24.83 2.56
CA ALA A 99 2.10 -24.21 3.83
C ALA A 99 0.69 -23.59 3.82
N SER A 100 0.07 -23.56 5.00
CA SER A 100 -1.13 -22.77 5.26
C SER A 100 -0.77 -21.47 5.98
N LEU A 101 -1.32 -20.35 5.54
CA LEU A 101 -0.98 -19.02 6.04
C LEU A 101 -2.22 -18.19 6.31
N PHE A 102 -2.20 -17.45 7.42
CA PHE A 102 -3.03 -16.27 7.57
C PHE A 102 -2.27 -15.02 7.15
N ILE A 103 -2.84 -14.26 6.22
CA ILE A 103 -2.27 -12.97 5.81
C ILE A 103 -3.30 -11.89 6.07
N ASN A 104 -3.01 -11.02 7.04
CA ASN A 104 -3.88 -9.90 7.42
C ASN A 104 -3.65 -8.66 6.53
N ILE A 105 -4.43 -7.61 6.77
CA ILE A 105 -4.35 -6.31 6.10
C ILE A 105 -3.04 -5.60 6.44
N GLY A 106 -2.36 -5.10 5.41
CA GLY A 106 -1.17 -4.28 5.61
C GLY A 106 -0.31 -4.16 4.36
N THR A 107 0.21 -2.96 4.12
CA THR A 107 1.13 -2.72 2.99
C THR A 107 2.44 -3.51 3.09
N THR A 108 2.82 -3.97 4.29
CA THR A 108 3.96 -4.87 4.46
C THR A 108 3.59 -6.31 4.14
N THR A 109 2.39 -6.77 4.55
CA THR A 109 1.92 -8.13 4.26
C THR A 109 1.59 -8.32 2.79
N GLU A 110 1.24 -7.24 2.07
CA GLU A 110 1.15 -7.23 0.61
C GLU A 110 2.49 -7.48 -0.08
N GLU A 111 3.60 -6.91 0.42
CA GLU A 111 4.93 -7.23 -0.13
C GLU A 111 5.34 -8.68 0.16
N VAL A 112 4.88 -9.27 1.27
CA VAL A 112 5.02 -10.71 1.52
C VAL A 112 4.21 -11.50 0.48
N ALA A 113 2.95 -11.14 0.25
CA ALA A 113 2.10 -11.81 -0.74
C ALA A 113 2.70 -11.75 -2.16
N LYS A 114 3.26 -10.59 -2.57
CA LYS A 114 3.99 -10.47 -3.84
C LYS A 114 5.19 -11.40 -3.92
N ALA A 115 5.94 -11.54 -2.82
CA ALA A 115 7.11 -12.41 -2.76
C ALA A 115 6.76 -13.91 -2.70
N LEU A 116 5.53 -14.27 -2.33
CA LEU A 116 5.02 -15.65 -2.29
C LEU A 116 4.39 -16.09 -3.61
N ILE A 117 4.35 -15.23 -4.65
CA ILE A 117 3.60 -15.51 -5.87
C ILE A 117 4.09 -16.76 -6.62
N ASP A 118 5.37 -17.14 -6.45
CA ASP A 118 5.98 -18.28 -7.14
C ASP A 118 5.94 -19.58 -6.33
N HIS A 119 5.50 -19.53 -5.07
CA HIS A 119 5.34 -20.72 -4.22
C HIS A 119 4.27 -21.67 -4.75
N GLN A 120 4.37 -22.94 -4.35
CA GLN A 120 3.48 -24.01 -4.80
C GLN A 120 2.59 -24.52 -3.68
N GLY A 121 1.34 -24.81 -4.00
CA GLY A 121 0.39 -25.48 -3.10
C GLY A 121 0.04 -24.71 -1.83
N LEU A 122 0.29 -23.40 -1.76
CA LEU A 122 -0.04 -22.63 -0.57
C LEU A 122 -1.55 -22.56 -0.35
N ARG A 123 -1.96 -22.56 0.92
CA ARG A 123 -3.33 -22.28 1.33
C ARG A 123 -3.37 -20.99 2.13
N VAL A 124 -3.95 -19.93 1.57
CA VAL A 124 -3.91 -18.60 2.16
C VAL A 124 -5.29 -18.13 2.57
N ILE A 125 -5.46 -17.89 3.88
CA ILE A 125 -6.65 -17.29 4.46
C ILE A 125 -6.38 -15.79 4.68
N THR A 126 -7.24 -14.93 4.15
CA THR A 126 -7.07 -13.47 4.25
C THR A 126 -8.39 -12.73 4.35
N ASN A 127 -8.37 -11.55 4.96
CA ASN A 127 -9.43 -10.55 4.87
C ASN A 127 -8.97 -9.31 4.09
N ASN A 128 -7.89 -9.39 3.32
CA ASN A 128 -7.36 -8.29 2.52
C ASN A 128 -7.56 -8.59 1.03
N LEU A 129 -8.37 -7.76 0.35
CA LEU A 129 -8.62 -7.93 -1.09
C LEU A 129 -7.33 -7.80 -1.93
N HIS A 130 -6.38 -6.96 -1.52
CA HIS A 130 -5.11 -6.82 -2.25
C HIS A 130 -4.30 -8.12 -2.23
N VAL A 131 -4.18 -8.74 -1.06
CA VAL A 131 -3.51 -10.04 -0.91
C VAL A 131 -4.21 -11.11 -1.74
N ALA A 132 -5.55 -11.16 -1.67
CA ALA A 132 -6.32 -12.12 -2.43
C ALA A 132 -6.12 -11.96 -3.94
N THR A 133 -6.19 -10.74 -4.46
CA THR A 133 -5.98 -10.45 -5.89
C THR A 133 -4.57 -10.78 -6.35
N ILE A 134 -3.54 -10.56 -5.53
CA ILE A 134 -2.17 -10.92 -5.86
C ILE A 134 -2.06 -12.45 -5.99
N LEU A 135 -2.41 -13.17 -4.94
CA LEU A 135 -2.12 -14.60 -4.85
C LEU A 135 -3.02 -15.47 -5.72
N CYS A 136 -4.26 -15.03 -6.01
CA CYS A 136 -5.16 -15.79 -6.89
C CYS A 136 -4.69 -15.81 -8.36
N SER A 137 -3.65 -15.05 -8.72
CA SER A 137 -3.03 -15.12 -10.05
C SER A 137 -2.16 -16.35 -10.25
N ASN A 138 -1.74 -17.03 -9.17
CA ASN A 138 -1.09 -18.33 -9.24
C ASN A 138 -2.12 -19.46 -8.96
N PRO A 139 -2.42 -20.34 -9.94
CA PRO A 139 -3.42 -21.39 -9.78
C PRO A 139 -3.01 -22.50 -8.80
N SER A 140 -1.74 -22.57 -8.40
CA SER A 140 -1.23 -23.49 -7.38
C SER A 140 -1.57 -23.03 -5.95
N ILE A 141 -2.00 -21.79 -5.77
CA ILE A 141 -2.32 -21.21 -4.46
C ILE A 141 -3.83 -21.20 -4.25
N GLU A 142 -4.30 -21.90 -3.22
CA GLU A 142 -5.69 -21.82 -2.76
C GLU A 142 -5.87 -20.55 -1.92
N VAL A 143 -6.63 -19.59 -2.43
CA VAL A 143 -6.95 -18.34 -1.73
C VAL A 143 -8.36 -18.40 -1.15
N ILE A 144 -8.46 -18.27 0.16
CA ILE A 144 -9.69 -18.25 0.93
C ILE A 144 -9.86 -16.84 1.52
N ILE A 145 -10.92 -16.14 1.13
CA ILE A 145 -11.16 -14.78 1.59
C ILE A 145 -12.35 -14.70 2.55
N ALA A 146 -12.18 -13.97 3.65
CA ALA A 146 -13.25 -13.69 4.58
C ALA A 146 -14.32 -12.78 3.95
N GLY A 147 -15.59 -13.14 4.12
CA GLY A 147 -16.73 -12.29 3.73
C GLY A 147 -17.01 -11.17 4.72
N GLY A 148 -17.76 -10.15 4.30
CA GLY A 148 -18.15 -9.02 5.15
C GLY A 148 -18.16 -7.66 4.43
N LEU A 149 -18.07 -6.58 5.21
CA LEU A 149 -18.05 -5.21 4.70
C LEU A 149 -16.64 -4.84 4.22
N VAL A 150 -16.52 -4.38 2.98
CA VAL A 150 -15.25 -3.89 2.45
C VAL A 150 -15.01 -2.45 2.92
N ARG A 151 -13.94 -2.25 3.69
CA ARG A 151 -13.48 -0.95 4.15
C ARG A 151 -12.77 -0.21 3.02
N ASN A 152 -13.35 0.89 2.54
CA ASN A 152 -12.85 1.65 1.38
C ASN A 152 -11.39 2.09 1.47
N ARG A 153 -10.90 2.45 2.67
CA ARG A 153 -9.58 3.08 2.84
C ARG A 153 -8.40 2.17 2.55
N ASP A 154 -8.53 0.86 2.75
CA ASP A 154 -7.43 -0.12 2.64
C ASP A 154 -7.88 -1.49 2.14
N ARG A 155 -9.13 -1.60 1.67
CA ARG A 155 -9.72 -2.80 1.06
C ARG A 155 -9.68 -4.04 1.97
N GLY A 156 -9.63 -3.81 3.28
CA GLY A 156 -9.86 -4.83 4.28
C GLY A 156 -11.34 -5.18 4.39
N VAL A 157 -11.65 -6.47 4.52
CA VAL A 157 -12.98 -6.96 4.85
C VAL A 157 -13.11 -7.02 6.37
N ILE A 158 -14.20 -6.45 6.89
CA ILE A 158 -14.44 -6.27 8.33
C ILE A 158 -15.90 -6.60 8.68
N GLY A 159 -16.16 -6.69 9.98
CA GLY A 159 -17.48 -6.94 10.56
C GLY A 159 -17.56 -8.29 11.25
N GLU A 160 -18.69 -8.55 11.89
CA GLU A 160 -18.94 -9.76 12.67
C GLU A 160 -18.76 -11.03 11.82
N ALA A 161 -19.35 -11.06 10.61
CA ALA A 161 -19.19 -12.18 9.67
C ALA A 161 -17.72 -12.48 9.32
N THR A 162 -16.85 -11.46 9.27
CA THR A 162 -15.41 -11.66 9.04
C THR A 162 -14.73 -12.29 10.25
N ILE A 163 -15.09 -11.86 11.46
CA ILE A 163 -14.55 -12.41 12.71
C ILE A 163 -14.97 -13.87 12.86
N ASP A 164 -16.26 -14.16 12.64
CA ASP A 164 -16.80 -15.52 12.71
C ASP A 164 -16.14 -16.44 11.69
N PHE A 165 -15.93 -15.95 10.48
CA PHE A 165 -15.23 -16.69 9.43
C PHE A 165 -13.80 -17.05 9.84
N ILE A 166 -13.01 -16.07 10.30
CA ILE A 166 -11.62 -16.31 10.71
C ILE A 166 -11.57 -17.31 11.88
N SER A 167 -12.54 -17.23 12.80
CA SER A 167 -12.62 -18.10 13.98
C SER A 167 -12.83 -19.58 13.66
N GLN A 168 -13.23 -19.92 12.43
CA GLN A 168 -13.45 -21.31 11.99
C GLN A 168 -12.15 -22.06 11.65
N PHE A 169 -11.03 -21.35 11.51
CA PHE A 169 -9.75 -21.95 11.11
C PHE A 169 -8.79 -22.03 12.29
N LYS A 170 -7.95 -23.07 12.28
CA LYS A 170 -6.74 -23.17 13.10
C LYS A 170 -5.58 -23.39 12.14
N VAL A 171 -4.61 -22.49 12.17
CA VAL A 171 -3.41 -22.50 11.33
C VAL A 171 -2.20 -22.35 12.23
#